data_AF-A0A3Q9IG81-F1
#
_entry.id   AF-A0A3Q9IG81-F1
#
_cell.length_a   1.000
_cell.length_b   1.000
_cell.length_c   1.000
_cell.angle_alpha   90.00
_cell.angle_beta   90.00
_cell.angle_gamma   90.00
#
_symmetry.space_group_name_H-M   'P 1'
#
loop_
_entity.id
_entity.type
_entity.pdbx_description
1 polymer ?
#
loop_
_entity_poly.entity_id
_entity_poly.type
_entity_poly.pdbx_seq_one_letter_code
_entity_poly.pdbx_strand_id
1 'polypeptide(L)' 'MAQLKRIEVSLDFEQPIQEITSIISLIIGAHPDRQLEILQAVDQHIGDAMALLDKSKQHVEDKTFEESAK' A
#
# COMPACT_ATOMS: atom_id res chain seq x y z
N MET A 1 -3.88 -7.75 -30.10
CA MET A 1 -4.11 -8.00 -28.66
C MET A 1 -4.82 -6.78 -28.09
N ALA A 2 -5.87 -6.96 -27.28
CA ALA A 2 -6.59 -5.85 -26.69
C ALA A 2 -5.76 -5.25 -25.55
N GLN A 3 -5.56 -3.93 -25.56
CA GLN A 3 -4.93 -3.20 -24.45
C GLN A 3 -6.03 -2.57 -23.59
N LEU A 4 -6.04 -2.93 -22.31
CA LEU A 4 -6.90 -2.28 -21.32
C LEU A 4 -6.32 -0.88 -21.04
N LYS A 5 -7.04 0.17 -21.42
CA LYS A 5 -6.56 1.57 -21.30
C LYS A 5 -7.02 2.29 -20.04
N ARG A 6 -8.14 1.85 -19.44
CA ARG A 6 -8.76 2.48 -18.27
C ARG A 6 -9.60 1.45 -17.53
N ILE A 7 -9.52 1.48 -16.20
CA ILE A 7 -10.37 0.71 -15.30
C ILE A 7 -11.06 1.71 -14.38
N GLU A 8 -12.38 1.60 -14.22
CA GLU A 8 -13.14 2.29 -13.20
C GLU A 8 -13.61 1.25 -12.18
N VAL A 9 -13.30 1.47 -10.91
CA VAL A 9 -13.63 0.57 -9.79
C VAL A 9 -14.35 1.34 -8.71
N SER A 10 -15.44 0.75 -8.21
CA SER A 10 -16.12 1.19 -6.99
C SER A 10 -15.62 0.32 -5.85
N LEU A 11 -15.15 0.95 -4.77
CA LEU A 11 -14.52 0.26 -3.64
C LEU A 11 -15.42 0.32 -2.41
N ASP A 12 -15.58 -0.81 -1.72
CA ASP A 12 -16.16 -0.86 -0.38
C ASP A 12 -15.09 -0.58 0.69
N PHE A 13 -15.12 0.63 1.24
CA PHE A 13 -14.16 1.04 2.28
C PHE A 13 -14.38 0.35 3.63
N GLU A 14 -15.50 -0.36 3.82
CA GLU A 14 -15.71 -1.20 5.00
C GLU A 14 -14.85 -2.49 4.94
N GLN A 15 -14.33 -2.87 3.77
CA GLN A 15 -13.51 -4.08 3.57
C GLN A 15 -12.18 -3.79 2.84
N PRO A 16 -11.33 -2.89 3.38
CA PRO A 16 -10.20 -2.31 2.64
C PRO A 16 -9.16 -3.34 2.19
N ILE A 17 -8.88 -4.37 2.99
CA ILE A 17 -7.90 -5.42 2.63
C ILE A 17 -8.38 -6.22 1.42
N GLN A 18 -9.67 -6.56 1.40
CA GLN A 18 -10.27 -7.38 0.36
C GLN A 18 -10.36 -6.59 -0.95
N GLU A 19 -10.70 -5.31 -0.87
CA GLU A 19 -10.70 -4.40 -2.02
C GLU A 19 -9.30 -4.23 -2.63
N ILE A 20 -8.30 -3.93 -1.80
CA ILE A 20 -6.90 -3.77 -2.27
C ILE A 20 -6.42 -5.07 -2.96
N THR A 21 -6.69 -6.23 -2.36
CA THR A 21 -6.31 -7.53 -2.93
C THR A 21 -6.98 -7.78 -4.28
N SER A 22 -8.24 -7.38 -4.43
CA SER A 22 -9.00 -7.53 -5.67
C SER A 22 -8.45 -6.63 -6.78
N ILE A 23 -8.09 -5.39 -6.46
CA ILE A 23 -7.46 -4.46 -7.42
C ILE A 23 -6.10 -4.99 -7.87
N ILE A 24 -5.25 -5.46 -6.94
CA ILE A 24 -3.94 -6.02 -7.28
C ILE A 24 -4.12 -7.22 -8.24
N SER A 25 -5.05 -8.12 -7.92
CA SER A 25 -5.38 -9.29 -8.75
C SER A 25 -5.83 -8.90 -10.16
N LEU A 26 -6.66 -7.86 -10.28
CA LEU A 26 -7.13 -7.34 -11.55
C LEU A 26 -5.96 -6.79 -12.40
N ILE A 27 -5.06 -6.01 -11.79
CA ILE A 27 -3.93 -5.41 -12.49
C ILE A 27 -2.95 -6.49 -12.95
N ILE A 28 -2.55 -7.43 -12.09
CA ILE A 28 -1.63 -8.50 -12.52
C ILE A 28 -2.28 -9.42 -13.56
N GLY A 29 -3.60 -9.62 -13.52
CA GLY A 29 -4.34 -10.34 -14.55
C GLY A 29 -4.28 -9.65 -15.93
N ALA A 30 -4.25 -8.32 -15.95
CA ALA A 30 -4.07 -7.53 -17.17
C ALA A 30 -2.62 -7.50 -17.70
N HIS A 31 -1.65 -7.93 -16.89
CA HIS A 31 -0.21 -7.90 -17.20
C HIS A 31 0.47 -9.26 -16.97
N PRO A 32 0.09 -10.33 -17.71
CA PRO A 32 0.57 -11.69 -17.45
C PRO A 32 2.11 -11.84 -17.53
N ASP A 33 2.77 -11.08 -18.39
CA ASP A 33 4.24 -11.16 -18.55
C ASP A 33 5.02 -10.41 -17.45
N ARG A 34 4.33 -9.64 -16.59
CA ARG A 34 4.94 -8.76 -15.58
C ARG A 34 4.37 -8.94 -14.17
N GLN A 35 3.62 -10.02 -13.94
CA GLN A 35 2.92 -10.24 -12.67
C GLN A 35 3.87 -10.20 -11.47
N LEU A 36 4.98 -10.94 -11.54
CA LEU A 36 5.95 -11.02 -10.46
C LEU A 36 6.64 -9.67 -10.21
N GLU A 37 7.04 -8.98 -11.28
CA GLU A 37 7.65 -7.65 -11.21
C GLU A 37 6.73 -6.64 -10.51
N ILE A 38 5.45 -6.63 -10.89
CA ILE A 38 4.43 -5.74 -10.29
C ILE A 38 4.27 -6.06 -8.80
N LEU A 39 4.15 -7.34 -8.43
CA LEU A 39 3.97 -7.74 -7.03
C LEU A 39 5.19 -7.39 -6.17
N GLN A 40 6.41 -7.57 -6.67
CA GLN A 40 7.63 -7.18 -5.96
C GLN A 40 7.70 -5.66 -5.73
N ALA A 41 7.34 -4.86 -6.73
CA ALA A 41 7.30 -3.41 -6.58
C ALA A 41 6.24 -2.98 -5.55
N VAL A 42 5.06 -3.59 -5.58
CA VAL A 42 4.00 -3.32 -4.59
C VAL A 42 4.44 -3.69 -3.18
N ASP A 43 5.06 -4.85 -2.99
CA ASP A 43 5.59 -5.31 -1.70
C ASP A 43 6.60 -4.31 -1.12
N GLN A 44 7.58 -3.87 -1.92
CA GLN A 44 8.56 -2.87 -1.50
C GLN A 44 7.89 -1.56 -1.07
N HIS A 45 6.95 -1.03 -1.87
CA HIS A 45 6.26 0.22 -1.56
C HIS A 45 5.41 0.13 -0.28
N ILE A 46 4.76 -1.01 -0.04
CA ILE A 46 4.02 -1.26 1.21
C ILE A 46 5.00 -1.33 2.39
N GLY A 47 6.12 -2.04 2.24
CA GLY A 47 7.20 -2.09 3.23
C GLY A 47 7.71 -0.70 3.62
N ASP A 48 8.01 0.13 2.64
CA ASP A 48 8.46 1.51 2.85
C ASP A 48 7.40 2.36 3.55
N ALA A 49 6.13 2.23 3.16
CA ALA A 49 5.02 2.95 3.80
C ALA A 49 4.85 2.54 5.27
N MET A 50 4.96 1.25 5.58
CA MET A 50 4.93 0.75 6.97
C MET A 50 6.10 1.31 7.78
N ALA A 51 7.31 1.27 7.23
CA ALA A 51 8.50 1.80 7.90
C ALA A 51 8.38 3.31 8.20
N LEU A 52 7.75 4.08 7.30
CA LEU A 52 7.46 5.51 7.54
C LEU A 52 6.44 5.70 8.66
N LEU A 53 5.36 4.92 8.68
CA LEU A 53 4.36 4.98 9.74
C LEU A 53 4.98 4.64 11.10
N ASP A 54 5.83 3.62 11.18
CA ASP A 54 6.49 3.24 12.42
C ASP A 54 7.46 4.32 12.92
N LYS A 55 8.25 4.93 12.04
CA LYS A 55 9.10 6.09 12.39
C LYS A 55 8.28 7.27 12.90
N SER A 56 7.14 7.55 12.27
CA SER A 56 6.25 8.62 12.72
C SER A 56 5.65 8.37 14.09
N LYS A 57 5.38 7.11 14.45
CA LYS A 57 4.92 6.72 15.80
C LYS A 57 6.03 6.90 16.84
N GLN A 58 7.26 6.52 16.50
CA GLN A 58 8.43 6.67 17.39
C GLN A 58 8.76 8.16 17.68
N HIS A 59 8.58 9.05 16.71
CA HIS A 59 8.79 10.50 16.90
C HIS A 59 7.76 11.19 17.83
N VAL A 60 6.61 10.55 18.08
CA VAL A 60 5.59 11.07 19.01
C VAL A 60 5.93 10.68 20.46
N GLU A 61 6.55 9.53 20.67
CA GLU A 61 6.96 9.07 22.00
C GLU A 61 8.15 9.87 22.54
N ASP A 62 9.13 10.23 21.70
CA ASP A 62 10.33 10.98 22.11
C ASP A 62 10.00 12.42 22.59
N LYS A 63 9.00 13.07 22.00
CA LYS A 63 8.54 14.41 22.43
C LYS A 63 7.78 14.41 23.76
N THR A 64 7.24 13.28 24.18
CA THR A 64 6.50 13.17 25.45
C THR A 64 7.46 13.15 26.67
N PHE A 65 8.70 12.70 26.49
CA PHE A 65 9.71 12.68 27.55
C PHE A 65 10.42 14.03 27.77
N GLU A 66 10.54 14.89 26.76
CA GLU A 66 11.16 16.21 26.93
C GLU A 66 10.24 17.26 27.59
N GLU A 67 8.92 17.13 27.45
CA GLU A 67 7.95 18.09 28.02
C GLU A 67 7.63 17.81 29.49
N SER A 68 7.91 16.60 29.99
CA SER A 68 7.73 16.21 31.39
C SER A 68 8.96 16.50 32.28
N ALA A 69 10.05 17.01 31.70
CA ALA A 69 11.32 17.30 32.38
C ALA A 69 11.66 18.81 32.46
N LYS A 70 10.72 19.69 32.12
CA LYS A 70 10.78 21.15 32.33
C LYS A 70 9.78 21.59 33.38
#